data_AF-A0A7C3Q8P7-F1
#
_entry.id   AF-A0A7C3Q8P7-F1
#
_cell.length_a   1.000
_cell.length_b   1.000
_cell.length_c   1.000
_cell.angle_alpha   90.00
_cell.angle_beta   90.00
_cell.angle_gamma   90.00
#
_symmetry.space_group_name_H-M   'P 1'
#
loop_
_entity.id
_entity.type
_entity.pdbx_description
1 polymer ?
#
loop_
_entity_poly.entity_id
_entity_poly.type
_entity_poly.pdbx_seq_one_letter_code
_entity_poly.pdbx_strand_id
1 'polypeptide(L)' 'MIVAKRKPIAELVEMVKDFDRVLVLGCRGCVSVCSAGGEREVEILASLLRLGCRKAGKKLQ' A
#
# COMPACT_ATOMS: atom_id res chain seq x y z
N MET A 1 21.59 9.67 -4.70
CA MET A 1 20.17 10.09 -4.79
C MET A 1 19.34 8.86 -5.14
N ILE A 2 18.31 8.53 -4.36
CA ILE A 2 17.42 7.37 -4.59
C ILE A 2 16.10 7.88 -5.18
N VAL A 3 15.57 7.20 -6.18
CA VAL A 3 14.25 7.49 -6.77
C VAL A 3 13.32 6.33 -6.45
N ALA A 4 12.20 6.60 -5.77
CA ALA A 4 11.22 5.60 -5.43
C ALA A 4 10.03 5.62 -6.41
N LYS A 5 9.55 4.44 -6.80
CA LYS A 5 8.33 4.27 -7.60
C LYS A 5 7.43 3.25 -6.93
N ARG A 6 6.13 3.54 -6.90
CA ARG A 6 5.13 2.65 -6.32
C ARG A 6 4.88 1.44 -7.23
N LYS A 7 4.84 0.24 -6.63
CA LYS A 7 4.42 -0.99 -7.32
C LYS A 7 2.95 -0.89 -7.77
N PRO A 8 2.55 -1.57 -8.86
CA PRO A 8 1.15 -1.67 -9.26
C PRO A 8 0.28 -2.20 -8.12
N ILE A 9 -0.93 -1.65 -7.97
CA ILE A 9 -1.83 -2.03 -6.86
C ILE A 9 -2.22 -3.53 -6.91
N ALA A 10 -2.39 -4.09 -8.10
CA ALA A 10 -2.74 -5.50 -8.27
C ALA A 10 -1.65 -6.43 -7.69
N GLU A 11 -0.37 -6.09 -7.92
CA GLU A 11 0.75 -6.83 -7.35
C GLU A 11 0.74 -6.76 -5.82
N LEU A 12 0.49 -5.58 -5.25
CA LEU A 12 0.44 -5.40 -3.81
C LEU A 12 -0.73 -6.16 -3.16
N VAL A 13 -1.91 -6.19 -3.81
CA VAL A 13 -3.07 -6.96 -3.33
C VAL A 13 -2.74 -8.46 -3.33
N GLU A 14 -2.08 -8.95 -4.38
CA GLU A 14 -1.65 -10.36 -4.47
C GLU A 14 -0.63 -10.71 -3.39
N MET A 15 0.33 -9.82 -3.11
CA MET A 15 1.33 -10.01 -2.05
C MET A 15 0.72 -10.13 -0.65
N VAL A 16 -0.38 -9.43 -0.39
CA VAL A 16 -1.03 -9.40 0.94
C VAL A 16 -2.22 -10.34 1.05
N LYS A 17 -2.56 -11.09 -0.01
CA LYS A 17 -3.81 -11.85 -0.10
C LYS A 17 -3.99 -12.87 1.02
N ASP A 18 -2.90 -13.42 1.55
CA ASP A 18 -2.92 -14.50 2.55
C ASP A 18 -2.83 -13.98 4.00
N PHE A 19 -2.94 -12.67 4.20
CA PHE A 19 -2.92 -12.03 5.51
C PHE A 19 -4.25 -11.33 5.82
N ASP A 20 -4.76 -11.53 7.04
CA ASP A 20 -5.99 -10.87 7.51
C ASP A 20 -5.72 -9.50 8.14
N ARG A 21 -4.49 -9.25 8.61
CA ARG A 21 -4.07 -8.03 9.30
C ARG A 21 -2.75 -7.53 8.71
N VAL A 22 -2.77 -6.32 8.16
CA VAL A 22 -1.60 -5.70 7.51
C VAL A 22 -1.43 -4.27 7.99
N LEU A 23 -0.23 -3.94 8.47
CA LEU A 23 0.16 -2.58 8.80
C LEU A 23 0.79 -1.91 7.57
N VAL A 24 0.23 -0.78 7.14
CA VAL A 24 0.83 0.06 6.10
C VAL A 24 1.54 1.22 6.78
N LEU A 25 2.86 1.30 6.63
CA LEU A 25 3.70 2.34 7.23
C LEU A 25 4.38 3.17 6.14
N GLY A 26 4.32 4.50 6.29
CA GLY A 26 5.02 5.45 5.42
C GLY A 26 6.37 5.86 6.00
N CYS A 27 7.25 6.40 5.14
CA CYS A 27 8.55 6.94 5.55
C CYS A 27 8.62 8.43 5.22
N ARG A 28 8.88 9.26 6.24
CA ARG A 28 8.94 10.74 6.15
C ARG A 28 10.23 11.29 5.50
N GLY A 29 10.95 10.47 4.74
CA GLY A 29 12.23 10.82 4.13
C GLY A 29 12.22 10.65 2.62
N CYS A 30 13.00 9.69 2.13
CA CYS A 30 13.27 9.50 0.70
C CYS A 30 12.03 9.16 -0.15
N VAL A 31 11.01 8.52 0.41
CA VAL A 31 9.80 8.14 -0.35
C VAL A 31 8.70 9.20 -0.32
N SER A 32 8.74 10.14 0.63
CA SER A 32 7.87 11.31 0.64
C SER A 32 8.20 12.27 -0.49
N VAL A 33 9.50 12.53 -0.72
CA VAL A 33 9.95 13.43 -1.80
C VAL A 33 9.63 12.89 -3.20
N CYS A 34 9.49 11.56 -3.34
CA CYS A 34 9.07 10.93 -4.58
C CYS A 34 7.55 10.72 -4.68
N SER A 35 6.76 11.17 -3.70
CA SER A 35 5.32 10.91 -3.61
C SER A 35 4.96 9.42 -3.79
N ALA A 36 5.80 8.55 -3.22
CA ALA A 36 5.71 7.10 -3.41
C ALA A 36 5.34 6.35 -2.11
N GLY A 37 5.54 6.97 -0.95
CA GLY A 37 5.32 6.30 0.36
C GLY A 37 5.33 7.25 1.55
N GLY A 38 4.95 8.51 1.37
CA GLY A 38 4.70 9.44 2.47
C GLY A 38 3.34 9.19 3.14
N GLU A 39 2.97 10.06 4.08
CA GLU A 39 1.78 9.92 4.94
C GLU A 39 0.48 9.80 4.13
N ARG A 40 0.30 10.70 3.15
CA ARG A 40 -0.88 10.70 2.27
C ARG A 40 -0.90 9.49 1.35
N GLU A 41 0.25 9.08 0.83
CA GLU A 41 0.35 7.94 -0.09
C GLU A 41 -0.01 6.63 0.60
N VAL A 42 0.41 6.45 1.86
CA VAL A 42 0.10 5.24 2.62
C VAL A 42 -1.36 5.18 3.08
N GLU A 43 -1.99 6.32 3.38
CA GLU A 43 -3.42 6.39 3.67
C GLU A 43 -4.25 5.94 2.45
N ILE A 44 -3.90 6.43 1.26
CA ILE A 44 -4.52 6.03 -0.01
C ILE A 44 -4.25 4.55 -0.30
N LEU A 45 -3.01 4.08 -0.09
CA LEU A 45 -2.65 2.69 -0.31
C LEU A 45 -3.44 1.75 0.61
N ALA A 46 -3.59 2.07 1.89
CA ALA A 46 -4.37 1.29 2.84
C ALA A 46 -5.84 1.17 2.40
N SER A 47 -6.43 2.28 1.92
CA SER A 47 -7.80 2.29 1.39
C SER A 47 -7.94 1.41 0.15
N LEU A 48 -6.98 1.48 -0.78
CA LEU A 48 -6.98 0.66 -2.00
C LEU A 48 -6.79 -0.82 -1.70
N LEU A 49 -5.93 -1.19 -0.75
CA LEU A 49 -5.74 -2.59 -0.33
C LEU A 49 -7.02 -3.15 0.29
N ARG A 50 -7.72 -2.39 1.14
CA ARG A 50 -9.01 -2.80 1.70
C ARG A 50 -10.08 -3.00 0.63
N LEU A 51 -10.13 -2.14 -0.40
CA LEU A 51 -11.07 -2.29 -1.52
C LEU A 51 -10.70 -3.48 -2.42
N GLY A 52 -9.42 -3.64 -2.74
CA GLY A 52 -8.90 -4.74 -3.55
C GLY A 52 -9.14 -6.11 -2.92
N CYS A 53 -8.86 -6.25 -1.62
CA CYS A 53 -9.12 -7.49 -0.88
C CYS A 53 -10.62 -7.80 -0.81
N ARG A 54 -11.48 -6.79 -0.57
CA ARG A 54 -12.95 -6.97 -0.58
C ARG A 54 -13.45 -7.48 -1.92
N LYS A 55 -12.94 -6.95 -3.03
CA LYS A 55 -13.29 -7.43 -4.37
C LYS A 55 -12.86 -8.90 -4.60
N ALA A 56 -11.79 -9.34 -3.95
CA ALA A 56 -11.33 -10.73 -3.96
C ALA A 56 -12.04 -11.63 -2.91
N GLY A 57 -13.08 -11.14 -2.23
CA GLY A 57 -13.83 -11.90 -1.23
C GLY A 57 -13.16 -12.01 0.14
N LYS A 58 -12.05 -11.30 0.39
CA LYS A 58 -11.32 -11.30 1.67
C LYS A 58 -11.51 -9.98 2.42
N LYS A 59 -11.47 -10.04 3.76
CA LYS A 59 -11.58 -8.85 4.61
C LYS A 59 -10.24 -8.54 5.26
N LEU A 60 -9.60 -7.45 4.80
CA LEU A 60 -8.39 -6.91 5.40
C LEU A 60 -8.76 -5.91 6.53
N GLN A 61 -8.30 -6.17 7.75
CA GLN A 61 -8.49 -5.27 8.91
C GLN A 61 -7.43 -4.17 8.94
#